data_AF-A0A1B7HR00-F1
#
_entry.id   AF-A0A1B7HR00-F1
#
_cell.length_a   1.000
_cell.length_b   1.000
_cell.length_c   1.000
_cell.angle_alpha   90.00
_cell.angle_beta   90.00
_cell.angle_gamma   90.00
#
_symmetry.space_group_name_H-M   'P 1'
#
loop_
_entity.id
_entity.type
_entity.pdbx_description
1 polymer ?
#
loop_
_entity_poly.entity_id
_entity_poly.type
_entity_poly.pdbx_seq_one_letter_code
_entity_poly.pdbx_strand_id
1 'polypeptide(L)'
;MIINKKVAVFFLVFVPFLSVAKSIDKYSDSYSKCAYDIKNHPVATDCISAELLKQEYMINEIILKNKDITSPEDGEIIDLKSFVDSQKKSVNDKCSLWRKTGGQNGILLENQCVLDETISIKNFLNNFISSIEG
;
A
#
# COMPACT_ATOMS: atom_id res chain seq x y z
N MET A 1 -12.93 -59.64 -16.64
CA MET A 1 -11.72 -59.52 -15.79
C MET A 1 -10.54 -59.71 -16.73
N ILE A 2 -9.71 -58.74 -17.12
CA ILE A 2 -9.41 -57.34 -16.75
C ILE A 2 -9.07 -56.64 -18.08
N ILE A 3 -9.73 -55.53 -18.42
CA ILE A 3 -9.30 -54.67 -19.54
C ILE A 3 -8.45 -53.56 -18.93
N ASN A 4 -7.15 -53.61 -19.19
CA ASN A 4 -6.16 -52.64 -18.74
C ASN A 4 -6.47 -51.26 -19.32
N LYS A 5 -7.03 -50.36 -18.49
CA LYS A 5 -7.09 -48.93 -18.76
C LYS A 5 -5.68 -48.35 -18.57
N LYS A 6 -4.93 -48.18 -19.66
CA LYS A 6 -3.76 -47.31 -19.66
C LYS A 6 -4.24 -45.87 -19.46
N VAL A 7 -4.17 -45.40 -18.21
CA VAL A 7 -4.36 -44.00 -17.84
C VAL A 7 -3.20 -43.22 -18.46
N ALA A 8 -3.48 -42.52 -19.55
CA ALA A 8 -2.58 -41.51 -20.08
C ALA A 8 -2.59 -40.34 -19.08
N VAL A 9 -1.60 -40.30 -18.19
CA VAL A 9 -1.36 -39.17 -17.31
C VAL A 9 -0.75 -38.05 -18.15
N PHE A 10 -1.59 -37.10 -18.57
CA PHE A 10 -1.15 -35.82 -19.10
C PHE A 10 -0.51 -35.03 -17.96
N PHE A 11 0.83 -35.03 -17.89
CA PHE A 11 1.56 -34.04 -17.10
C PHE A 11 1.41 -32.68 -17.80
N LEU A 12 0.39 -31.93 -17.40
CA LEU A 12 0.35 -30.48 -17.61
C LEU A 12 1.49 -29.89 -16.80
N VAL A 13 2.61 -29.63 -17.45
CA VAL A 13 3.70 -28.82 -16.91
C VAL A 13 3.15 -27.40 -16.77
N PHE A 14 2.60 -27.11 -15.59
CA PHE A 14 2.39 -25.75 -15.12
C PHE A 14 3.78 -25.13 -14.97
N VAL A 15 4.23 -24.44 -16.01
CA VAL A 15 5.32 -23.47 -15.89
C VAL A 15 4.71 -22.32 -15.10
N PRO A 16 5.10 -22.07 -13.83
CA PRO A 16 4.67 -20.85 -13.19
C PRO A 16 5.32 -19.73 -14.00
N PHE A 17 4.49 -18.89 -14.62
CA PHE A 17 4.91 -17.56 -15.02
C PHE A 17 5.38 -16.88 -13.73
N LEU A 18 6.69 -16.92 -13.49
CA LEU A 18 7.35 -16.04 -12.54
C LEU A 18 7.19 -14.64 -13.13
N SER A 19 6.04 -14.04 -12.89
CA SER A 19 5.88 -12.61 -12.99
C SER A 19 6.91 -12.05 -12.02
N VAL A 20 8.02 -11.56 -12.56
CA VAL A 20 8.90 -10.63 -11.87
C VAL A 20 8.05 -9.36 -11.71
N ALA A 21 7.15 -9.40 -10.73
CA ALA A 21 6.61 -8.20 -10.14
C ALA A 21 7.83 -7.47 -9.61
N LYS A 22 8.28 -6.45 -10.35
CA LYS A 22 9.23 -5.47 -9.85
C LYS A 22 8.67 -5.05 -8.50
N SER A 23 9.30 -5.48 -7.42
CA SER A 23 8.88 -5.10 -6.08
C SER A 23 8.95 -3.58 -6.08
N ILE A 24 7.80 -2.92 -6.14
CA ILE A 24 7.74 -1.51 -5.81
C ILE A 24 8.15 -1.52 -4.35
N ASP A 25 9.39 -1.12 -4.06
CA ASP A 25 9.85 -1.04 -2.70
C ASP A 25 8.84 -0.20 -1.94
N LYS A 26 8.15 -0.87 -1.00
CA LYS A 26 6.97 -0.33 -0.30
C LYS A 26 7.34 0.98 0.40
N TYR A 27 8.59 1.09 0.84
CA TYR A 27 9.18 2.25 1.51
C TYR A 27 10.34 2.80 0.71
N SER A 28 10.69 4.06 0.94
CA SER A 28 11.86 4.66 0.31
C SER A 28 13.20 4.10 0.82
N ASP A 29 14.25 4.20 0.00
CA ASP A 29 15.62 3.88 0.41
C ASP A 29 16.06 4.66 1.66
N SER A 30 15.55 5.89 1.84
CA SER A 30 15.84 6.70 3.03
C SER A 30 15.23 6.08 4.29
N TYR A 31 14.01 5.56 4.19
CA TYR A 31 13.38 4.82 5.29
C TYR A 31 14.18 3.55 5.60
N SER A 32 14.53 2.77 4.57
CA SER A 32 15.29 1.52 4.75
C SER A 32 16.65 1.75 5.42
N LYS A 33 17.37 2.81 5.04
CA LYS A 33 18.63 3.21 5.69
C LYS A 33 18.40 3.67 7.13
N CYS A 34 17.42 4.54 7.36
CA CYS A 34 17.07 5.03 8.68
C CYS A 34 16.69 3.89 9.64
N ALA A 35 15.83 2.96 9.20
CA ALA A 35 15.43 1.81 9.98
C ALA A 35 16.60 0.86 10.29
N TYR A 36 17.55 0.71 9.35
CA TYR A 36 18.76 -0.07 9.55
C TYR A 36 19.71 0.57 10.57
N ASP A 37 19.92 1.89 10.50
CA ASP A 37 20.81 2.62 11.40
C ASP A 37 20.27 2.64 12.84
N ILE A 38 18.95 2.62 13.00
CA ILE A 38 18.27 2.63 14.31
C ILE A 38 18.08 1.22 14.89
N LYS A 39 18.58 0.15 14.24
CA LYS A 39 18.48 -1.24 14.76
C LYS A 39 19.08 -1.43 16.17
N ASN A 40 19.82 -0.44 16.67
CA ASN A 40 20.40 -0.37 18.02
C ASN A 40 19.73 0.66 18.97
N HIS A 41 18.57 1.25 18.64
CA HIS A 41 17.90 2.27 19.48
C HIS A 41 16.38 2.03 19.63
N PRO A 42 15.82 2.07 20.87
CA PRO A 42 14.46 1.60 21.17
C PRO A 42 13.30 2.54 20.74
N VAL A 43 13.55 3.62 20.00
CA VAL A 43 12.47 4.55 19.58
C VAL A 43 12.69 4.99 18.14
N ALA A 44 12.20 4.17 17.19
CA ALA A 44 12.35 4.39 15.75
C ALA A 44 11.11 5.04 15.10
N THR A 45 10.42 5.94 15.80
CA THR A 45 9.24 6.63 15.24
C THR A 45 9.61 7.74 14.25
N ASP A 46 10.85 8.23 14.28
CA ASP A 46 11.30 9.33 13.43
C ASP A 46 11.43 8.90 11.97
N CYS A 47 11.96 7.70 11.70
CA CYS A 47 12.00 7.14 10.35
C CYS A 47 10.59 6.97 9.77
N ILE A 48 9.66 6.45 10.60
CA ILE A 48 8.27 6.26 10.20
C ILE A 48 7.60 7.60 9.90
N SER A 49 7.80 8.59 10.77
CA SER A 49 7.24 9.94 10.59
C SER A 49 7.77 10.61 9.32
N ALA A 50 9.08 10.54 9.07
CA ALA A 50 9.69 11.11 7.87
C ALA A 50 9.18 10.45 6.58
N GLU A 51 9.05 9.12 6.58
CA GLU A 51 8.48 8.40 5.44
C GLU A 51 7.00 8.72 5.26
N LEU A 52 6.22 8.79 6.35
CA LEU A 52 4.81 9.14 6.30
C LEU A 52 4.60 10.52 5.64
N LEU A 53 5.37 11.53 6.06
CA LEU A 53 5.31 12.87 5.46
C LEU A 53 5.61 12.84 3.96
N LYS A 54 6.59 12.03 3.54
CA LYS A 54 6.90 11.86 2.12
C LYS A 54 5.73 11.23 1.36
N GLN A 55 5.10 10.20 1.91
CA GLN A 55 3.95 9.53 1.28
C GLN A 55 2.74 10.48 1.20
N GLU A 56 2.49 11.28 2.25
CA GLU A 56 1.44 12.30 2.24
C GLU A 56 1.68 13.39 1.21
N TYR A 57 2.93 13.84 1.06
CA TYR A 57 3.31 14.77 0.00
C TYR A 57 3.01 14.18 -1.39
N MET A 58 3.39 12.93 -1.64
CA MET A 58 3.10 12.25 -2.91
C MET A 58 1.59 12.12 -3.19
N ILE A 59 0.78 11.82 -2.17
CA ILE A 59 -0.68 11.78 -2.30
C ILE A 59 -1.22 13.16 -2.68
N ASN A 60 -0.75 14.22 -2.02
CA ASN A 60 -1.17 15.58 -2.34
C ASN A 60 -0.79 15.97 -3.78
N GLU A 61 0.38 15.58 -4.26
CA GLU A 61 0.76 15.78 -5.67
C GLU A 61 -0.16 15.03 -6.63
N ILE A 62 -0.54 13.79 -6.30
CA ILE A 62 -1.49 13.00 -7.11
C ILE A 62 -2.83 13.72 -7.19
N ILE A 63 -3.39 14.18 -6.05
CA ILE A 63 -4.65 14.92 -6.01
C ILE A 63 -4.56 16.19 -6.86
N LEU A 64 -3.49 16.98 -6.70
CA LEU A 64 -3.35 18.25 -7.42
C LEU A 64 -3.20 18.07 -8.93
N LYS A 65 -2.47 17.05 -9.38
CA LYS A 65 -2.29 16.74 -10.80
C LYS A 65 -3.58 16.24 -11.45
N ASN A 66 -4.47 15.63 -10.68
CA ASN A 66 -5.70 14.98 -11.16
C ASN A 66 -6.97 15.65 -10.62
N LYS A 67 -6.92 16.94 -10.28
CA LYS A 67 -8.05 17.66 -9.66
C LYS A 67 -9.30 17.74 -10.54
N ASP A 68 -9.13 17.64 -11.86
CA ASP A 68 -10.19 17.76 -12.86
C ASP A 68 -10.49 16.39 -13.52
N ILE A 69 -10.03 15.28 -12.91
CA ILE A 69 -10.29 13.93 -13.45
C ILE A 69 -11.79 13.63 -13.39
N THR A 70 -12.31 13.09 -14.49
CA THR A 70 -13.73 12.74 -14.62
C THR A 70 -13.93 11.25 -14.78
N SER A 71 -15.09 10.78 -14.33
CA SER A 71 -15.53 9.39 -14.47
C SER A 71 -15.83 9.07 -15.94
N PRO A 72 -15.29 7.97 -16.50
CA PRO A 72 -15.65 7.53 -17.84
C PRO A 72 -17.10 7.05 -17.99
N GLU A 73 -17.80 6.76 -16.89
CA GLU A 73 -19.17 6.23 -16.90
C GLU A 73 -20.22 7.33 -17.09
N ASP A 74 -20.07 8.45 -16.38
CA ASP A 74 -21.07 9.52 -16.27
C ASP A 74 -20.50 10.93 -16.52
N GLY A 75 -19.19 11.07 -16.67
CA GLY A 75 -18.51 12.36 -16.91
C GLY A 75 -18.43 13.27 -15.68
N GLU A 76 -18.83 12.81 -14.50
CA GLU A 76 -18.76 13.60 -13.27
C GLU A 76 -17.31 13.75 -12.78
N ILE A 77 -17.00 14.90 -12.17
CA ILE A 77 -15.69 15.13 -11.55
C ILE A 77 -15.55 14.22 -10.33
N ILE A 78 -14.43 13.50 -10.26
CA ILE A 78 -14.15 12.62 -9.13
C ILE A 78 -13.44 13.43 -8.04
N ASP A 79 -14.09 13.56 -6.88
CA ASP A 79 -13.50 14.24 -5.72
C ASP A 79 -12.49 13.34 -4.97
N LEU A 80 -11.27 13.28 -5.51
CA LEU A 80 -10.16 12.54 -4.91
C LEU A 80 -9.79 13.07 -3.52
N LYS A 81 -9.96 14.38 -3.26
CA LYS A 81 -9.58 14.98 -1.99
C LYS A 81 -10.49 14.51 -0.86
N SER A 82 -11.80 14.63 -1.05
CA SER A 82 -12.76 14.17 -0.04
C SER A 82 -12.65 12.67 0.20
N PHE A 83 -12.40 11.88 -0.85
CA PHE A 83 -12.11 10.46 -0.71
C PHE A 83 -10.89 10.23 0.19
N VAL A 84 -9.73 10.84 -0.12
CA VAL A 84 -8.50 10.68 0.68
C VAL A 84 -8.69 11.13 2.13
N ASP A 85 -9.35 12.26 2.36
CA ASP A 85 -9.62 12.76 3.72
C ASP A 85 -10.48 11.76 4.51
N SER A 86 -11.49 11.15 3.87
CA SER A 86 -12.30 10.08 4.48
C SER A 86 -11.50 8.83 4.80
N GLN A 87 -10.59 8.41 3.91
CA GLN A 87 -9.74 7.25 4.12
C GLN A 87 -8.74 7.50 5.24
N LYS A 88 -8.10 8.67 5.30
CA LYS A 88 -7.20 9.06 6.39
C LYS A 88 -7.89 9.00 7.75
N LYS A 89 -9.14 9.48 7.84
CA LYS A 89 -9.94 9.36 9.07
C LYS A 89 -10.14 7.89 9.46
N SER A 90 -10.59 7.05 8.52
CA SER A 90 -10.78 5.62 8.76
C SER A 90 -9.49 4.90 9.17
N VAL A 91 -8.35 5.27 8.58
CA VAL A 91 -7.03 4.73 8.91
C VAL A 91 -6.64 5.11 10.33
N ASN A 92 -6.80 6.39 10.71
CA ASN A 92 -6.49 6.83 12.07
C ASN A 92 -7.34 6.10 13.11
N ASP A 93 -8.65 5.96 12.86
CA ASP A 93 -9.55 5.22 13.75
C ASP A 93 -9.10 3.75 13.90
N LYS A 94 -8.81 3.08 12.78
CA LYS A 94 -8.30 1.69 12.74
C LYS A 94 -6.97 1.54 13.47
N CYS A 95 -5.97 2.35 13.14
CA CYS A 95 -4.61 2.21 13.64
C CYS A 95 -4.48 2.63 15.12
N SER A 96 -5.36 3.52 15.60
CA SER A 96 -5.40 3.91 17.03
C SER A 96 -5.66 2.72 17.96
N LEU A 97 -6.21 1.61 17.46
CA LEU A 97 -6.39 0.37 18.24
C LEU A 97 -5.05 -0.19 18.74
N TRP A 98 -3.94 0.03 18.02
CA TRP A 98 -2.62 -0.39 18.48
C TRP A 98 -2.18 0.31 19.77
N ARG A 99 -2.67 1.53 20.06
CA ARG A 99 -2.44 2.16 21.36
C ARG A 99 -3.00 1.35 22.52
N LYS A 100 -4.06 0.55 22.28
CA LYS A 100 -4.69 -0.28 23.32
C LYS A 100 -3.80 -1.44 23.78
N THR A 101 -2.77 -1.81 23.01
CA THR A 101 -1.78 -2.81 23.44
C THR A 101 -0.79 -2.25 24.48
N GLY A 102 -0.72 -0.93 24.62
CA GLY A 102 0.12 -0.25 25.60
C GLY A 102 1.62 -0.25 25.28
N GLY A 103 2.37 0.57 26.04
CA GLY A 103 3.82 0.70 25.95
C GLY A 103 4.34 1.36 24.66
N GLN A 104 5.66 1.42 24.53
CA GLN A 104 6.34 1.97 23.35
C GLN A 104 6.03 1.15 22.08
N ASN A 105 5.84 -0.16 22.22
CA ASN A 105 5.47 -1.04 21.11
C ASN A 105 4.10 -0.67 20.51
N GLY A 106 3.11 -0.32 21.33
CA GLY A 106 1.79 0.10 20.82
C GLY A 106 1.88 1.38 19.97
N ILE A 107 2.72 2.34 20.37
CA ILE A 107 2.97 3.58 19.62
C ILE A 107 3.70 3.27 18.30
N LEU A 108 4.70 2.39 18.34
CA LEU A 108 5.43 1.97 17.14
C LEU A 108 4.51 1.29 16.13
N LEU A 109 3.66 0.37 16.59
CA LEU A 109 2.70 -0.37 15.76
C LEU A 109 1.62 0.55 15.19
N GLU A 110 1.12 1.52 15.97
CA GLU A 110 0.20 2.55 15.48
C GLU A 110 0.84 3.34 14.32
N ASN A 111 2.04 3.88 14.52
CA ASN A 111 2.71 4.68 13.51
C ASN A 111 3.02 3.87 12.24
N GLN A 112 3.47 2.62 12.40
CA GLN A 112 3.73 1.73 11.26
C GLN A 112 2.44 1.38 10.50
N CYS A 113 1.33 1.17 11.22
CA CYS A 113 0.01 0.95 10.63
C CYS A 113 -0.42 2.15 9.78
N VAL A 114 -0.31 3.38 10.32
CA VAL A 114 -0.68 4.60 9.58
C VAL A 114 0.18 4.75 8.32
N LEU A 115 1.48 4.50 8.41
CA LEU A 115 2.38 4.53 7.24
C LEU A 115 1.97 3.52 6.16
N ASP A 116 1.74 2.27 6.55
CA ASP A 116 1.40 1.20 5.62
C ASP A 116 0.07 1.46 4.90
N GLU A 117 -0.93 1.92 5.63
CA GLU A 117 -2.23 2.27 5.06
C GLU A 117 -2.16 3.52 4.18
N THR A 118 -1.32 4.50 4.53
CA THR A 118 -1.08 5.67 3.67
C THR A 118 -0.45 5.26 2.33
N ILE A 119 0.50 4.32 2.34
CA ILE A 119 1.07 3.74 1.12
C ILE A 119 -0.01 3.01 0.31
N SER A 120 -0.90 2.28 0.99
CA SER A 120 -2.04 1.60 0.35
C SER A 120 -2.96 2.59 -0.37
N ILE A 121 -3.34 3.69 0.28
CA ILE A 121 -4.15 4.77 -0.32
C ILE A 121 -3.46 5.33 -1.55
N LYS A 122 -2.17 5.67 -1.46
CA LYS A 122 -1.39 6.18 -2.60
C LYS A 122 -1.39 5.20 -3.78
N ASN A 123 -1.15 3.92 -3.52
CA ASN A 123 -1.10 2.90 -4.57
C ASN A 123 -2.48 2.70 -5.21
N PHE A 124 -3.55 2.74 -4.40
CA PHE A 124 -4.92 2.73 -4.91
C PHE A 124 -5.18 3.91 -5.85
N LEU A 125 -4.82 5.14 -5.46
CA LEU A 125 -5.01 6.32 -6.31
C LEU A 125 -4.26 6.20 -7.64
N ASN A 126 -2.99 5.80 -7.62
CA ASN A 126 -2.21 5.61 -8.85
C ASN A 126 -2.88 4.57 -9.77
N ASN A 127 -3.28 3.41 -9.22
CA ASN A 127 -3.94 2.38 -10.01
C ASN A 127 -5.28 2.86 -10.57
N PHE A 128 -6.06 3.59 -9.78
CA PHE A 128 -7.33 4.16 -10.18
C PHE A 128 -7.16 5.15 -11.34
N ILE A 129 -6.23 6.10 -11.21
CA ILE A 129 -5.94 7.09 -12.25
C ILE A 129 -5.45 6.41 -13.52
N SER A 130 -4.49 5.48 -13.43
CA SER A 130 -4.03 4.71 -14.59
C SER A 130 -5.16 3.92 -15.26
N SER A 131 -6.12 3.41 -14.49
CA SER A 131 -7.28 2.69 -15.06
C SER A 131 -8.24 3.61 -15.81
N ILE A 132 -8.27 4.91 -15.50
CA ILE A 132 -9.06 5.92 -16.22
C ILE A 132 -8.33 6.40 -17.47
N GLU A 133 -7.01 6.63 -17.37
CA GLU A 133 -6.21 7.21 -18.46
C GLU A 133 -5.83 6.20 -19.56
N GLY A 134 -5.73 4.91 -19.24
CA GLY A 134 -5.39 3.83 -20.19
C GLY A 134 -3.91 3.48 -20.21
#